data_AF-A0A8G1J1N7-F1
#
_entry.id   AF-A0A8G1J1N7-F1
#
_cell.length_a   1.000
_cell.length_b   1.000
_cell.length_c   1.000
_cell.angle_alpha   90.00
_cell.angle_beta   90.00
_cell.angle_gamma   90.00
#
_symmetry.space_group_name_H-M   'P 1'
#
loop_
_entity.id
_entity.type
_entity.pdbx_description
1 polymer ?
#
loop_
_entity_poly.entity_id
_entity_poly.type
_entity_poly.pdbx_seq_one_letter_code
_entity_poly.pdbx_strand_id
1 'polypeptide(L)'
;MNADLLHSTGVFAYAIALAPAVAHAAEMPRKLPMSEEDYFAVQRLYKGWALFGIAEAAALVAAALLAVDQIGTARFMPALFAVLASIAALAVFFTFVLPANTATRDWTVSTEHWERQRRRWEYGHAARGAVLLAGLVFLLFAR
;
A
#
# COMPACT_ATOMS: atom_id res chain seq x y z
N MET A 1 12.74 15.69 -17.85
CA MET A 1 13.56 14.71 -17.06
C MET A 1 13.84 13.51 -17.94
N ASN A 2 14.59 12.49 -17.52
CA ASN A 2 14.63 11.22 -18.26
C ASN A 2 13.35 10.43 -17.94
N ALA A 3 12.36 10.44 -18.85
CA ALA A 3 11.06 9.79 -18.68
C ALA A 3 11.18 8.28 -18.48
N ASP A 4 12.10 7.60 -19.18
CA ASP A 4 12.33 6.16 -19.03
C ASP A 4 12.86 5.81 -17.62
N LEU A 5 13.73 6.65 -17.08
CA LEU A 5 14.25 6.48 -15.72
C LEU A 5 13.14 6.69 -14.69
N LEU A 6 12.31 7.73 -14.84
CA LEU A 6 11.17 7.98 -13.94
C LEU A 6 10.15 6.84 -13.98
N HIS A 7 9.77 6.40 -15.18
CA HIS A 7 8.86 5.29 -15.36
C HIS A 7 9.40 4.01 -14.70
N SER A 8 10.65 3.63 -15.00
CA SER A 8 11.26 2.42 -14.43
C SER A 8 11.37 2.50 -12.91
N THR A 9 11.81 3.64 -12.38
CA THR A 9 11.88 3.88 -10.93
C THR A 9 10.51 3.75 -10.28
N GLY A 10 9.48 4.36 -10.86
CA GLY A 10 8.12 4.27 -10.37
C GLY A 10 7.60 2.82 -10.37
N VAL A 11 7.83 2.07 -11.45
CA VAL A 11 7.42 0.65 -11.54
C VAL A 11 8.06 -0.19 -10.45
N PHE A 12 9.38 -0.07 -10.25
CA PHE A 12 10.07 -0.78 -9.17
C PHE A 12 9.57 -0.36 -7.79
N ALA A 13 9.37 0.93 -7.57
CA ALA A 13 8.90 1.46 -6.30
C ALA A 13 7.47 0.98 -5.97
N TYR A 14 6.55 0.97 -6.94
CA TYR A 14 5.22 0.39 -6.79
C TYR A 14 5.28 -1.10 -6.45
N ALA A 15 6.10 -1.87 -7.16
CA ALA A 15 6.24 -3.30 -6.91
C ALA A 15 6.69 -3.59 -5.47
N ILE A 16 7.67 -2.82 -4.96
CA ILE A 16 8.13 -2.91 -3.57
C ILE A 16 7.03 -2.49 -2.60
N ALA A 17 6.32 -1.39 -2.85
CA ALA A 17 5.23 -0.91 -1.99
C ALA A 17 4.04 -1.88 -1.92
N LEU A 18 3.79 -2.63 -3.00
CA LEU A 18 2.71 -3.60 -3.14
C LEU A 18 2.99 -4.90 -2.39
N ALA A 19 4.26 -5.28 -2.23
CA ALA A 19 4.69 -6.54 -1.60
C ALA A 19 4.01 -6.83 -0.23
N PRO A 20 4.02 -5.92 0.76
CA PRO A 20 3.36 -6.18 2.05
C PRO A 20 1.84 -6.30 1.92
N ALA A 21 1.21 -5.52 1.03
CA ALA A 21 -0.24 -5.55 0.85
C ALA A 21 -0.72 -6.87 0.22
N VAL A 22 0.02 -7.38 -0.77
CA VAL A 22 -0.24 -8.69 -1.38
C VAL A 22 0.01 -9.82 -0.38
N ALA A 23 1.06 -9.73 0.44
CA ALA A 23 1.32 -10.70 1.50
C ALA A 23 0.14 -10.77 2.48
N HIS A 24 -0.33 -9.62 2.99
CA HIS A 24 -1.47 -9.58 3.90
C HIS A 24 -2.75 -10.16 3.27
N ALA A 25 -3.05 -9.79 2.02
CA ALA A 25 -4.20 -10.35 1.31
C ALA A 25 -4.13 -11.88 1.17
N ALA A 26 -2.95 -12.44 0.88
CA ALA A 26 -2.74 -13.88 0.75
C ALA A 26 -2.83 -14.62 2.10
N GLU A 27 -2.39 -13.99 3.19
CA GLU A 27 -2.44 -14.54 4.55
C GLU A 27 -3.85 -14.48 5.17
N MET A 28 -4.67 -13.52 4.74
CA MET A 28 -5.96 -13.19 5.35
C MET A 28 -6.89 -14.40 5.59
N PRO A 29 -7.07 -15.36 4.64
CA PRO A 29 -7.95 -16.52 4.86
C PRO A 29 -7.52 -17.40 6.04
N ARG A 30 -6.23 -17.41 6.37
CA ARG A 30 -5.69 -18.17 7.51
C ARG A 30 -5.65 -17.34 8.78
N LYS A 31 -5.51 -16.02 8.69
CA LYS A 31 -5.46 -15.12 9.86
C LYS A 31 -6.82 -14.78 10.48
N LEU A 32 -7.85 -14.61 9.65
CA LEU A 32 -9.18 -14.24 10.16
C LEU A 32 -9.82 -15.25 11.13
N PRO A 33 -9.61 -16.58 11.01
CA PRO A 33 -10.11 -17.53 12.00
C PRO A 33 -9.19 -17.74 13.20
N MET A 34 -7.99 -17.15 13.24
CA MET A 34 -7.03 -17.35 14.34
C MET A 34 -7.59 -16.87 15.67
N SER A 35 -7.11 -17.52 16.75
CA SER A 35 -7.23 -16.99 18.10
C SER A 35 -6.53 -15.63 18.20
N GLU A 36 -6.87 -14.87 19.23
CA GLU A 36 -6.20 -13.60 19.51
C GLU A 36 -4.69 -13.80 19.71
N GLU A 37 -4.31 -14.79 20.51
CA GLU A 37 -2.91 -15.10 20.82
C GLU A 37 -2.11 -15.40 19.54
N ASP A 38 -2.63 -16.28 18.68
CA ASP A 38 -1.98 -16.66 17.42
C ASP A 38 -1.87 -15.48 16.46
N TYR A 39 -2.94 -14.68 16.35
CA TYR A 39 -2.96 -13.51 15.48
C TYR A 39 -1.90 -12.49 15.92
N PHE A 40 -1.87 -12.14 17.21
CA PHE A 40 -0.86 -11.23 17.76
C PHE A 40 0.55 -11.81 17.64
N ALA A 41 0.71 -13.13 17.75
CA ALA A 41 1.99 -13.79 17.54
C ALA A 41 2.53 -13.62 16.11
N VAL A 42 1.67 -13.83 15.10
CA VAL A 42 2.04 -13.64 13.69
C VAL A 42 2.29 -12.16 13.37
N GLN A 43 1.53 -11.23 13.95
CA GLN A 43 1.71 -9.79 13.70
C GLN A 43 3.11 -9.27 14.05
N ARG A 44 3.82 -9.91 15.00
CA ARG A 44 5.21 -9.56 15.34
C ARG A 44 6.18 -9.70 14.17
N LEU A 45 5.87 -10.53 13.17
CA LEU A 45 6.68 -10.70 11.96
C LEU A 45 6.72 -9.43 11.10
N TYR A 46 5.73 -8.53 11.24
CA TYR A 46 5.62 -7.30 10.44
C TYR A 46 6.32 -6.10 11.07
N LYS A 47 7.04 -6.29 12.18
CA LYS A 47 7.82 -5.20 12.80
C LYS A 47 8.81 -4.63 11.78
N GLY A 48 8.73 -3.31 11.58
CA GLY A 48 9.58 -2.59 10.61
C GLY A 48 9.01 -2.52 9.19
N TRP A 49 7.90 -3.18 8.88
CA TRP A 49 7.30 -3.12 7.54
C TRP A 49 6.75 -1.73 7.17
N ALA A 50 6.63 -0.81 8.13
CA ALA A 50 6.36 0.59 7.84
C ALA A 50 7.39 1.22 6.86
N LEU A 51 8.63 0.69 6.80
CA LEU A 51 9.65 1.15 5.86
C LEU A 51 9.28 0.94 4.38
N PHE A 52 8.39 0.01 4.05
CA PHE A 52 7.85 -0.12 2.69
C PHE A 52 7.09 1.15 2.24
N GLY A 53 6.64 2.00 3.18
CA GLY A 53 6.09 3.32 2.87
C GLY A 53 7.08 4.27 2.20
N ILE A 54 8.40 4.05 2.35
CA ILE A 54 9.42 4.81 1.61
C ILE A 54 9.32 4.50 0.12
N ALA A 55 9.08 3.23 -0.25
CA ALA A 55 8.87 2.84 -1.63
C ALA A 55 7.57 3.44 -2.20
N GLU A 56 6.50 3.50 -1.41
CA GLU A 56 5.26 4.18 -1.85
C GLU A 56 5.48 5.68 -2.08
N ALA A 57 6.24 6.36 -1.21
CA ALA A 57 6.61 7.76 -1.41
C ALA A 57 7.46 7.95 -2.67
N ALA A 58 8.44 7.09 -2.92
CA ALA A 58 9.24 7.10 -4.14
C ALA A 58 8.38 6.86 -5.40
N ALA A 59 7.42 5.92 -5.32
CA ALA A 59 6.48 5.63 -6.41
C ALA A 59 5.60 6.85 -6.74
N LEU A 60 5.05 7.50 -5.71
CA LEU A 60 4.25 8.72 -5.86
C LEU A 60 5.06 9.85 -6.51
N VAL A 61 6.28 10.11 -6.02
CA VAL A 61 7.14 11.16 -6.59
C VAL A 61 7.51 10.86 -8.04
N ALA A 62 7.93 9.63 -8.34
CA ALA A 62 8.29 9.24 -9.70
C ALA A 62 7.10 9.36 -10.67
N ALA A 63 5.91 8.88 -10.27
CA ALA A 63 4.70 8.99 -11.07
C ALA A 63 4.25 10.45 -11.27
N ALA A 64 4.38 11.31 -10.25
CA ALA A 64 4.03 12.73 -10.35
C ALA A 64 4.96 13.48 -11.31
N LEU A 65 6.27 13.24 -11.18
CA LEU A 65 7.27 13.80 -12.08
C LEU A 65 7.06 13.33 -13.52
N LEU A 66 6.73 12.05 -13.72
CA LEU A 66 6.37 11.51 -15.03
C LEU A 66 5.10 12.15 -15.59
N ALA A 67 4.06 12.33 -14.77
CA ALA A 67 2.82 12.98 -15.20
C ALA A 67 3.07 14.42 -15.68
N VAL A 68 3.91 15.19 -14.97
CA VAL A 68 4.30 16.54 -15.40
C VAL A 68 5.07 16.51 -16.74
N ASP A 69 6.00 15.57 -16.91
CA ASP A 69 6.79 15.42 -18.14
C ASP A 69 5.92 15.02 -19.35
N GLN A 70 4.79 14.35 -19.11
CA GLN A 70 3.87 13.85 -20.15
C GLN A 70 2.70 14.78 -20.47
N ILE A 71 2.62 16.00 -19.90
CA ILE A 71 1.54 16.96 -20.18
C ILE A 71 1.42 17.21 -21.69
N GLY A 72 0.20 17.16 -22.22
CA GLY A 72 -0.09 17.33 -23.65
C GLY A 72 0.08 16.05 -24.49
N THR A 73 0.48 14.93 -23.88
CA THR A 73 0.58 13.62 -24.54
C THR A 73 -0.54 12.67 -24.09
N ALA A 74 -0.73 11.57 -24.82
CA ALA A 74 -1.67 10.51 -24.43
C ALA A 74 -1.26 9.77 -23.13
N ARG A 75 0.01 9.87 -22.72
CA ARG A 75 0.57 9.19 -21.53
C ARG A 75 0.28 9.93 -20.22
N PHE A 76 -0.18 11.18 -20.32
CA PHE A 76 -0.52 12.00 -19.16
C PHE A 76 -1.56 11.32 -18.25
N MET A 77 -2.68 10.86 -18.83
CA MET A 77 -3.80 10.32 -18.05
C MET A 77 -3.41 9.03 -17.29
N PRO A 78 -2.74 8.05 -17.90
CA PRO A 78 -2.19 6.91 -17.15
C PRO A 78 -1.24 7.32 -16.02
N ALA A 79 -0.30 8.24 -16.26
CA ALA A 79 0.61 8.71 -15.21
C ALA A 79 -0.15 9.41 -14.06
N LEU A 80 -1.15 10.24 -14.38
CA LEU A 80 -2.00 10.90 -13.40
C LEU A 80 -2.82 9.89 -12.58
N PHE A 81 -3.39 8.86 -13.20
CA PHE A 81 -4.13 7.83 -12.47
C PHE A 81 -3.24 6.99 -11.56
N ALA A 82 -1.97 6.77 -11.92
CA ALA A 82 -0.99 6.20 -10.99
C ALA A 82 -0.83 7.09 -9.75
N VAL A 83 -0.57 8.40 -9.93
CA VAL A 83 -0.47 9.37 -8.81
C VAL A 83 -1.69 9.32 -7.90
N LEU A 84 -2.89 9.38 -8.49
CA LEU A 84 -4.15 9.34 -7.73
C LEU A 84 -4.34 8.02 -6.99
N ALA A 85 -3.92 6.89 -7.57
CA ALA A 85 -3.95 5.60 -6.89
C ALA A 85 -3.02 5.57 -5.67
N SER A 86 -1.80 6.10 -5.76
CA SER A 86 -0.91 6.21 -4.58
C SER A 86 -1.50 7.09 -3.49
N ILE A 87 -2.11 8.22 -3.85
CA ILE A 87 -2.79 9.09 -2.87
C ILE A 87 -3.96 8.35 -2.21
N ALA A 88 -4.76 7.62 -2.99
CA ALA A 88 -5.88 6.83 -2.48
C ALA A 88 -5.40 5.68 -1.57
N ALA A 89 -4.31 5.01 -1.92
CA ALA A 89 -3.70 3.96 -1.10
C ALA A 89 -3.22 4.50 0.26
N LEU A 90 -2.57 5.67 0.28
CA LEU A 90 -2.21 6.37 1.51
C LEU A 90 -3.47 6.75 2.31
N ALA A 91 -4.50 7.27 1.67
CA ALA A 91 -5.76 7.60 2.34
C ALA A 91 -6.39 6.36 3.01
N VAL A 92 -6.39 5.20 2.33
CA VAL A 92 -6.81 3.91 2.92
C VAL A 92 -5.95 3.54 4.13
N PHE A 93 -4.63 3.68 4.05
CA PHE A 93 -3.73 3.41 5.17
C PHE A 93 -4.08 4.28 6.39
N PHE A 94 -4.12 5.61 6.21
CA PHE A 94 -4.41 6.54 7.30
C PHE A 94 -5.83 6.38 7.87
N THR A 95 -6.79 5.94 7.05
CA THR A 95 -8.18 5.77 7.48
C THR A 95 -8.41 4.44 8.17
N PHE A 96 -7.75 3.35 7.76
CA PHE A 96 -8.09 2.00 8.23
C PHE A 96 -6.95 1.30 8.98
N VAL A 97 -5.74 1.34 8.45
CA VAL A 97 -4.60 0.58 8.96
C VAL A 97 -3.96 1.29 10.15
N LEU A 98 -3.61 2.57 10.00
CA LEU A 98 -2.92 3.34 11.05
C LEU A 98 -3.73 3.41 12.36
N PRO A 99 -5.05 3.65 12.36
CA PRO A 99 -5.82 3.67 13.60
C PRO A 99 -5.81 2.32 14.33
N ALA A 100 -5.79 1.20 13.60
CA ALA A 100 -5.69 -0.14 14.19
C ALA A 100 -4.29 -0.38 14.78
N ASN A 101 -3.23 0.02 14.08
CA ASN A 101 -1.87 0.01 14.61
C ASN A 101 -1.75 0.82 15.90
N THR A 102 -2.25 2.07 15.89
CA THR A 102 -2.20 2.94 17.07
C THR A 102 -2.97 2.36 18.25
N ALA A 103 -4.18 1.85 18.02
CA ALA A 103 -5.02 1.28 19.08
C ALA A 103 -4.40 0.04 19.74
N THR A 104 -3.67 -0.77 18.96
CA THR A 104 -3.04 -2.02 19.43
C THR A 104 -1.55 -1.87 19.76
N ARG A 105 -0.99 -0.66 19.61
CA ARG A 105 0.45 -0.38 19.65
C ARG A 105 1.24 -1.35 18.78
N ASP A 106 0.88 -1.40 17.50
CA ASP A 106 1.40 -2.35 16.51
C ASP A 106 1.24 -3.80 16.97
N TRP A 107 0.02 -4.16 17.40
CA TRP A 107 -0.33 -5.52 17.83
C TRP A 107 0.49 -6.04 19.01
N THR A 108 0.96 -5.15 19.88
CA THR A 108 1.64 -5.53 21.14
C THR A 108 0.73 -5.48 22.36
N VAL A 109 -0.42 -4.80 22.24
CA VAL A 109 -1.41 -4.66 23.31
C VAL A 109 -2.80 -4.97 22.77
N SER A 110 -3.51 -5.87 23.47
CA SER A 110 -4.89 -6.19 23.14
C SER A 110 -5.87 -5.07 23.52
N THR A 111 -7.03 -5.07 22.88
CA THR A 111 -8.14 -4.15 23.17
C THR A 111 -9.41 -4.97 23.32
N GLU A 112 -10.41 -4.45 24.05
CA GLU A 112 -11.73 -5.08 24.24
C GLU A 112 -12.40 -5.47 22.90
N HIS A 113 -12.02 -4.82 21.80
CA HIS A 113 -12.58 -5.06 20.48
C HIS A 113 -11.50 -5.41 19.44
N TRP A 114 -10.51 -6.22 19.81
CA TRP A 114 -9.39 -6.60 18.93
C TRP A 114 -9.85 -7.18 17.58
N GLU A 115 -10.95 -7.93 17.54
CA GLU A 115 -11.47 -8.50 16.28
C GLU A 115 -11.90 -7.43 15.28
N ARG A 116 -12.47 -6.31 15.77
CA ARG A 116 -12.83 -5.17 14.92
C ARG A 116 -11.56 -4.52 14.36
N GLN A 117 -10.53 -4.38 15.19
CA GLN A 117 -9.23 -3.89 14.72
C GLN A 117 -8.62 -4.84 13.69
N ARG A 118 -8.74 -6.16 13.89
CA ARG A 118 -8.24 -7.18 12.95
C ARG A 118 -8.91 -7.02 11.60
N ARG A 119 -10.25 -6.98 11.59
CA ARG A 119 -11.00 -6.79 10.34
C ARG A 119 -10.60 -5.48 9.67
N ARG A 120 -10.59 -4.36 10.39
CA ARG A 120 -10.21 -3.05 9.82
C ARG A 120 -8.81 -3.06 9.21
N TRP A 121 -7.86 -3.70 9.87
CA TRP A 121 -6.47 -3.77 9.46
C TRP A 121 -6.27 -4.68 8.24
N GLU A 122 -6.79 -5.91 8.30
CA GLU A 122 -6.67 -6.90 7.22
C GLU A 122 -7.38 -6.43 5.94
N TYR A 123 -8.65 -6.00 6.05
CA TYR A 123 -9.38 -5.48 4.89
C TYR A 123 -8.81 -4.14 4.41
N GLY A 124 -8.26 -3.31 5.30
CA GLY A 124 -7.58 -2.07 4.94
C GLY A 124 -6.34 -2.33 4.08
N HIS A 125 -5.51 -3.30 4.44
CA HIS A 125 -4.36 -3.71 3.63
C HIS A 125 -4.76 -4.34 2.30
N ALA A 126 -5.80 -5.19 2.29
CA ALA A 126 -6.31 -5.79 1.05
C ALA A 126 -6.82 -4.71 0.08
N ALA A 127 -7.62 -3.75 0.58
CA ALA A 127 -8.12 -2.62 -0.21
C ALA A 127 -6.96 -1.75 -0.74
N ARG A 128 -5.99 -1.43 0.13
CA ARG A 128 -4.78 -0.69 -0.27
C ARG A 128 -4.00 -1.43 -1.36
N GLY A 129 -3.85 -2.75 -1.23
CA GLY A 129 -3.18 -3.60 -2.22
C GLY A 129 -3.86 -3.55 -3.58
N ALA A 130 -5.20 -3.62 -3.62
CA ALA A 130 -5.95 -3.50 -4.87
C ALA A 130 -5.75 -2.13 -5.54
N VAL A 131 -5.75 -1.05 -4.75
CA VAL A 131 -5.53 0.31 -5.27
C VAL A 131 -4.10 0.48 -5.78
N LEU A 132 -3.09 0.02 -5.05
CA LEU A 132 -1.68 0.07 -5.49
C LEU A 132 -1.44 -0.77 -6.76
N LEU A 133 -2.10 -1.93 -6.87
CA LEU A 133 -2.03 -2.75 -8.08
C LEU A 133 -2.62 -2.01 -9.28
N ALA A 134 -3.78 -1.36 -9.12
CA ALA A 134 -4.34 -0.52 -10.19
C ALA A 134 -3.39 0.63 -10.56
N GLY A 135 -2.78 1.28 -9.57
CA GLY A 135 -1.77 2.32 -9.79
C GLY A 135 -0.56 1.83 -10.59
N LEU A 136 -0.04 0.65 -10.27
CA LEU A 136 1.04 0.01 -11.03
C LEU A 136 0.61 -0.27 -12.47
N VAL A 137 -0.59 -0.80 -12.68
CA VAL A 137 -1.14 -1.05 -14.03
C VAL A 137 -1.22 0.25 -14.82
N PHE A 138 -1.75 1.33 -14.26
CA PHE A 138 -1.78 2.63 -14.91
C PHE A 138 -0.38 3.14 -15.25
N LEU A 139 0.58 2.97 -14.34
CA LEU A 139 1.95 3.40 -14.57
C LEU A 139 2.60 2.65 -15.74
N LEU A 140 2.33 1.34 -15.90
CA LEU A 140 2.83 0.56 -17.03
C LEU A 140 2.31 1.07 -18.39
N PHE A 141 1.12 1.67 -18.42
CA PHE A 141 0.56 2.32 -19.61
C PHE A 141 1.02 3.77 -19.81
N ALA A 142 1.84 4.31 -18.90
CA ALA A 142 2.38 5.67 -18.97
C ALA A 142 3.74 5.75 -19.70
N ARG A 143 4.17 4.66 -20.35
CA ARG A 143 5.41 4.59 -21.14
C ARG A 143 5.26 5.12 -22.56
#